data_AF-A0A0J8UF46-F1
#
_entry.id   AF-A0A0J8UF46-F1
#
_cell.length_a   1.000
_cell.length_b   1.000
_cell.length_c   1.000
_cell.angle_alpha   90.00
_cell.angle_beta   90.00
_cell.angle_gamma   90.00
#
_symmetry.space_group_name_H-M   'P 1'
#
loop_
_entity.id
_entity.type
_entity.pdbx_description
1 polymer ?
#
loop_
_entity_poly.entity_id
_entity_poly.type
_entity_poly.pdbx_seq_one_letter_code
_entity_poly.pdbx_strand_id
1 'polypeptide(L)'
;MASHVVVIDSTARRATVKVTPAKHLSDVLGEACAKLGLDATQYGLKHQKKQVDLSLSIRLSGLSSGAKLELVQLSRSPSVVSIALQLPESEAKGVPGGRLMDKFPSSTTLWLVLRKFESGVAGNGTTRNLTARGAPNTTSGTSGSGRLFYETPVIQLVGRELSSFTDLQRTLAQLGLNSGSALLRLSFRTTDRPLEEAMSEIDAYFKSVDAEETPLDKSPPVSETPISSGTGESARETTSQATPSNTDLVAAGSAAIVPESSQSVSEEPQHPLVSSRPVTIFAPPSSTTPQSAQTPYNEEDYIPTVDHAKPHQHRLNLAGRNKRLAGDAELAAQESAVKEKLAKVTEVEVKVRFPDQSQVVSKFNREDTAGSLHAFVRSCLDAPLAKEEFSLSFFPNVSHDPVAHKGQVIIPDTPDKFLIADLRMNGRVLVNFLWKDHAALAARSAGVPLLLPELREKASQIKVKDVAAVPAEGREEDKRSWLRKLGDGGDKGGKKGGGGGVPKWLKLPGKK
;
A
#
# COMPACT_ATOMS: atom_id res chain seq x y z
N MET A 1 1.24 -44.03 -6.27
CA MET A 1 0.45 -43.91 -5.01
C MET A 1 -0.60 -42.84 -5.21
N ALA A 2 -1.84 -43.04 -4.80
CA ALA A 2 -2.90 -42.03 -4.91
C ALA A 2 -2.99 -41.23 -3.60
N SER A 3 -2.69 -39.92 -3.65
CA SER A 3 -2.94 -39.02 -2.54
C SER A 3 -4.42 -38.64 -2.48
N HIS A 4 -4.86 -38.21 -1.30
CA HIS A 4 -6.22 -37.71 -1.09
C HIS A 4 -6.17 -36.44 -0.24
N VAL A 5 -7.19 -35.59 -0.36
CA VAL A 5 -7.40 -34.38 0.43
C VAL A 5 -8.79 -34.44 1.06
N VAL A 6 -8.92 -33.96 2.29
CA VAL A 6 -10.20 -33.92 3.01
C VAL A 6 -10.63 -32.46 3.14
N VAL A 7 -11.62 -32.05 2.36
CA VAL A 7 -12.24 -30.73 2.50
C VAL A 7 -13.34 -30.82 3.56
N ILE A 8 -13.36 -29.87 4.50
CA ILE A 8 -14.30 -29.80 5.61
C ILE A 8 -15.08 -28.49 5.50
N ASP A 9 -16.40 -28.61 5.42
CA ASP A 9 -17.32 -27.47 5.38
C ASP A 9 -17.44 -26.81 6.77
N SER A 10 -17.85 -25.55 6.77
CA SER A 10 -18.39 -24.81 7.92
C SER A 10 -19.41 -25.61 8.74
N THR A 11 -20.24 -26.43 8.06
CA THR A 11 -21.22 -27.36 8.67
C THR A 11 -20.60 -28.67 9.19
N ALA A 12 -19.28 -28.75 9.28
CA ALA A 12 -18.47 -29.94 9.64
C ALA A 12 -18.61 -31.17 8.70
N ARG A 13 -19.42 -31.09 7.64
CA ARG A 13 -19.48 -32.09 6.56
C ARG A 13 -18.12 -32.25 5.90
N ARG A 14 -17.76 -33.48 5.48
CA ARG A 14 -16.43 -33.80 4.94
C ARG A 14 -16.53 -34.40 3.55
N ALA A 15 -15.84 -33.82 2.58
CA ALA A 15 -15.69 -34.34 1.23
C ALA A 15 -14.26 -34.87 1.03
N THR A 16 -14.13 -36.17 0.75
CA THR A 16 -12.86 -36.77 0.35
C THR A 16 -12.66 -36.64 -1.16
N VAL A 17 -11.53 -36.07 -1.56
CA VAL A 17 -11.15 -35.87 -2.97
C VAL A 17 -9.89 -36.68 -3.24
N LYS A 18 -9.94 -37.55 -4.26
CA LYS A 18 -8.75 -38.26 -4.78
C LYS A 18 -7.99 -37.26 -5.64
N VAL A 19 -6.68 -37.13 -5.43
CA VAL A 19 -5.85 -36.11 -6.08
C VAL A 19 -4.61 -36.71 -6.71
N THR A 20 -4.10 -36.03 -7.74
CA THR A 20 -2.77 -36.26 -8.31
C THR A 20 -1.90 -35.03 -8.03
N PRO A 21 -0.57 -35.14 -7.94
CA PRO A 21 0.30 -34.00 -7.63
C PRO A 21 0.21 -32.83 -8.63
N ALA A 22 -0.21 -33.11 -9.87
CA ALA A 22 -0.40 -32.13 -10.93
C ALA A 22 -1.80 -31.48 -10.95
N LYS A 23 -2.77 -31.97 -10.17
CA LYS A 23 -4.11 -31.38 -10.06
C LYS A 23 -4.02 -30.04 -9.33
N HIS A 24 -4.83 -29.05 -9.72
CA HIS A 24 -4.86 -27.73 -9.08
C HIS A 24 -6.01 -27.62 -8.10
N LEU A 25 -5.89 -26.64 -7.21
CA LEU A 25 -6.77 -26.50 -6.05
C LEU A 25 -8.14 -25.93 -6.40
N SER A 26 -8.27 -25.22 -7.52
CA SER A 26 -9.54 -24.91 -8.18
C SER A 26 -10.36 -26.17 -8.52
N ASP A 27 -9.77 -27.20 -9.13
CA ASP A 27 -10.48 -28.45 -9.43
C ASP A 27 -10.86 -29.22 -8.16
N VAL A 28 -9.98 -29.21 -7.14
CA VAL A 28 -10.27 -29.85 -5.83
C VAL A 28 -11.41 -29.13 -5.13
N LEU A 29 -11.47 -27.80 -5.23
CA LEU A 29 -12.59 -27.00 -4.74
C LEU A 29 -13.86 -27.39 -5.49
N GLY A 30 -13.85 -27.39 -6.82
CA GLY A 30 -15.00 -27.81 -7.65
C GLY A 30 -15.54 -29.20 -7.29
N GLU A 31 -14.67 -30.21 -7.18
CA GLU A 31 -15.07 -31.58 -6.79
C GLU A 31 -15.54 -31.71 -5.34
N ALA A 32 -15.07 -30.86 -4.43
CA ALA A 32 -15.57 -30.81 -3.05
C ALA A 32 -16.94 -30.10 -2.99
N CYS A 33 -17.08 -28.96 -3.66
CA CYS A 33 -18.31 -28.19 -3.81
C CYS A 33 -19.43 -29.02 -4.44
N ALA A 34 -19.16 -29.75 -5.52
CA ALA A 34 -20.12 -30.66 -6.15
C ALA A 34 -20.58 -31.79 -5.19
N LYS A 35 -19.70 -32.30 -4.32
CA LYS A 35 -20.03 -33.30 -3.30
C LYS A 35 -20.75 -32.74 -2.07
N LEU A 36 -20.68 -31.43 -1.86
CA LEU A 36 -21.28 -30.73 -0.71
C LEU A 36 -22.55 -29.94 -1.08
N GLY A 37 -22.85 -29.79 -2.37
CA GLY A 37 -23.97 -28.98 -2.86
C GLY A 37 -23.76 -27.49 -2.61
N LEU A 38 -22.57 -26.97 -2.92
CA LEU A 38 -22.15 -25.58 -2.65
C LEU A 38 -21.52 -24.92 -3.88
N ASP A 39 -21.73 -23.62 -4.08
CA ASP A 39 -21.21 -22.87 -5.24
C ASP A 39 -19.69 -22.66 -5.19
N ALA A 40 -18.97 -23.20 -6.16
CA ALA A 40 -17.51 -23.10 -6.23
C ALA A 40 -16.96 -21.65 -6.31
N THR A 41 -17.80 -20.67 -6.70
CA THR A 41 -17.46 -19.24 -6.76
C THR A 41 -17.55 -18.53 -5.41
N GLN A 42 -18.33 -19.05 -4.46
CA GLN A 42 -18.60 -18.40 -3.16
C GLN A 42 -17.63 -18.85 -2.05
N TYR A 43 -16.80 -19.86 -2.30
CA TYR A 43 -15.92 -20.46 -1.29
C TYR A 43 -14.45 -20.46 -1.72
N GLY A 44 -13.56 -20.50 -0.73
CA GLY A 44 -12.13 -20.66 -0.88
C GLY A 44 -11.61 -21.73 0.09
N LEU A 45 -10.38 -22.20 -0.14
CA LEU A 45 -9.74 -23.23 0.68
C LEU A 45 -8.71 -22.61 1.63
N LYS A 46 -8.63 -23.17 2.84
CA LYS A 46 -7.71 -22.73 3.90
C LYS A 46 -7.06 -23.94 4.57
N HIS A 47 -5.78 -23.83 4.90
CA HIS A 47 -4.99 -24.90 5.51
C HIS A 47 -4.17 -24.34 6.67
N GLN A 48 -4.30 -24.94 7.86
CA GLN A 48 -3.53 -24.57 9.05
C GLN A 48 -3.49 -23.04 9.30
N LYS A 49 -4.68 -22.42 9.32
CA LYS A 49 -4.90 -20.96 9.44
C LYS A 49 -4.50 -20.10 8.22
N LYS A 50 -3.67 -20.58 7.29
CA LYS A 50 -3.28 -19.85 6.06
C LYS A 50 -4.29 -20.08 4.93
N GLN A 51 -4.67 -19.04 4.20
CA GLN A 51 -5.47 -19.18 2.98
C GLN A 51 -4.63 -19.86 1.88
N VAL A 52 -5.26 -20.77 1.14
CA VAL A 52 -4.61 -21.53 0.07
C VAL A 52 -4.87 -20.85 -1.26
N ASP A 53 -3.81 -20.65 -2.05
CA ASP A 53 -3.91 -20.16 -3.42
C ASP A 53 -4.49 -21.27 -4.32
N LEU A 54 -5.63 -20.98 -4.93
CA LEU A 54 -6.38 -21.92 -5.76
C LEU A 54 -5.77 -22.12 -7.14
N SER A 55 -4.91 -21.19 -7.59
CA SER A 55 -4.21 -21.25 -8.88
C SER A 55 -3.02 -22.21 -8.90
N LEU A 56 -2.62 -22.73 -7.73
CA LEU A 56 -1.49 -23.66 -7.61
C LEU A 56 -1.89 -25.13 -7.78
N SER A 57 -0.96 -25.92 -8.30
CA SER A 57 -1.02 -27.38 -8.22
C SER A 57 -0.68 -27.88 -6.82
N ILE A 58 -1.19 -29.05 -6.45
CA ILE A 58 -1.03 -29.64 -5.10
C ILE A 58 0.45 -29.87 -4.74
N ARG A 59 1.30 -30.17 -5.75
CA ARG A 59 2.75 -30.24 -5.57
C ARG A 59 3.37 -28.89 -5.17
N LEU A 60 2.85 -27.77 -5.70
CA LEU A 60 3.38 -26.43 -5.44
C LEU A 60 2.78 -25.77 -4.19
N SER A 61 1.57 -26.18 -3.77
CA SER A 61 0.92 -25.65 -2.57
C SER A 61 1.47 -26.18 -1.24
N GLY A 62 2.39 -27.14 -1.27
CA GLY A 62 3.00 -27.74 -0.07
C GLY A 62 2.05 -28.59 0.79
N LEU A 63 0.92 -29.05 0.23
CA LEU A 63 -0.06 -29.86 0.97
C LEU A 63 0.38 -31.32 1.05
N SER A 64 0.35 -31.90 2.25
CA SER A 64 0.60 -33.32 2.46
C SER A 64 -0.58 -34.18 2.00
N SER A 65 -0.32 -35.46 1.70
CA SER A 65 -1.41 -36.43 1.50
C SER A 65 -2.19 -36.60 2.81
N GLY A 66 -3.52 -36.52 2.74
CA GLY A 66 -4.41 -36.51 3.91
C GLY A 66 -4.61 -35.12 4.53
N ALA A 67 -4.10 -34.04 3.91
CA ALA A 67 -4.31 -32.68 4.39
C ALA A 67 -5.80 -32.35 4.56
N LYS A 68 -6.12 -31.67 5.68
CA LYS A 68 -7.47 -31.19 6.03
C LYS A 68 -7.59 -29.74 5.59
N LEU A 69 -8.39 -29.48 4.57
CA LEU A 69 -8.70 -28.13 4.11
C LEU A 69 -10.02 -27.67 4.73
N GLU A 70 -10.01 -26.47 5.30
CA GLU A 70 -11.21 -25.76 5.73
C GLU A 70 -11.81 -25.05 4.51
N LEU A 71 -13.10 -25.27 4.25
CA LEU A 71 -13.87 -24.48 3.30
C LEU A 71 -14.31 -23.19 3.98
N VAL A 72 -13.98 -22.03 3.40
CA VAL A 72 -14.28 -20.71 3.97
C VAL A 72 -15.03 -19.89 2.92
N GLN A 73 -16.16 -19.29 3.29
CA GLN A 73 -16.91 -18.42 2.39
C GLN A 73 -16.06 -17.17 2.07
N LEU A 74 -15.91 -16.86 0.78
CA LEU A 74 -15.21 -15.67 0.31
C LEU A 74 -16.13 -14.45 0.40
N SER A 75 -15.54 -13.26 0.47
CA SER A 75 -16.27 -11.99 0.35
C SER A 75 -16.98 -11.91 -1.01
N ARG A 76 -18.30 -11.73 -1.01
CA ARG A 76 -19.13 -11.66 -2.23
C ARG A 76 -18.82 -10.46 -3.16
N SER A 77 -17.99 -9.53 -2.70
CA SER A 77 -17.46 -8.41 -3.51
C SER A 77 -16.43 -8.90 -4.53
N PRO A 78 -16.55 -8.57 -5.83
CA PRO A 78 -15.56 -8.96 -6.84
C PRO A 78 -14.21 -8.29 -6.53
N SER A 79 -13.16 -9.09 -6.47
CA SER A 79 -11.79 -8.63 -6.21
C SER A 79 -11.10 -8.18 -7.50
N VAL A 80 -10.23 -7.16 -7.42
CA VAL A 80 -9.48 -6.68 -8.58
C VAL A 80 -8.18 -7.47 -8.74
N VAL A 81 -7.92 -7.96 -9.95
CA VAL A 81 -6.77 -8.78 -10.33
C VAL A 81 -6.04 -8.11 -11.49
N SER A 82 -4.72 -7.98 -11.41
CA SER A 82 -3.92 -7.52 -12.54
C SER A 82 -3.59 -8.69 -13.46
N ILE A 83 -3.88 -8.56 -14.74
CA ILE A 83 -3.59 -9.58 -15.75
C ILE A 83 -2.54 -9.03 -16.69
N ALA A 84 -1.43 -9.77 -16.81
CA ALA A 84 -0.46 -9.62 -17.88
C ALA A 84 -0.75 -10.66 -18.97
N LEU A 85 -1.17 -10.22 -20.15
CA LEU A 85 -1.32 -11.05 -21.34
C LEU A 85 -0.02 -10.96 -22.17
N GLN A 86 0.77 -12.03 -22.16
CA GLN A 86 1.92 -12.17 -23.06
C GLN A 86 1.42 -12.62 -24.43
N LEU A 87 1.65 -11.80 -25.45
CA LEU A 87 1.32 -12.09 -26.85
C LEU A 87 2.40 -13.00 -27.49
N PRO A 88 2.06 -13.75 -28.55
CA PRO A 88 3.03 -14.41 -29.39
C PRO A 88 3.83 -13.38 -30.22
N GLU A 89 5.04 -13.76 -30.62
CA GLU A 89 6.03 -12.88 -31.28
C GLU A 89 5.48 -12.19 -32.54
N SER A 90 4.64 -12.88 -33.32
CA SER A 90 3.95 -12.37 -34.50
C SER A 90 3.13 -11.09 -34.24
N GLU A 91 2.52 -10.97 -33.05
CA GLU A 91 1.59 -9.89 -32.67
C GLU A 91 2.16 -8.94 -31.60
N ALA A 92 3.31 -9.30 -31.02
CA ALA A 92 4.07 -8.51 -30.05
C ALA A 92 4.70 -7.23 -30.65
N LYS A 93 4.70 -7.07 -31.98
CA LYS A 93 5.13 -5.86 -32.67
C LYS A 93 4.40 -4.63 -32.10
N GLY A 94 5.16 -3.63 -31.66
CA GLY A 94 4.64 -2.41 -31.05
C GLY A 94 4.28 -2.49 -29.55
N VAL A 95 4.58 -3.59 -28.84
CA VAL A 95 4.34 -3.71 -27.40
C VAL A 95 5.67 -3.93 -26.64
N PRO A 96 6.03 -3.09 -25.66
CA PRO A 96 7.27 -3.27 -24.90
C PRO A 96 7.27 -4.62 -24.17
N GLY A 97 8.27 -5.46 -24.48
CA GLY A 97 8.39 -6.81 -23.91
C GLY A 97 7.28 -7.80 -24.31
N GLY A 98 6.42 -7.47 -25.29
CA GLY A 98 5.35 -8.35 -25.77
C GLY A 98 4.25 -8.66 -24.75
N ARG A 99 4.07 -7.81 -23.73
CA ARG A 99 3.08 -8.00 -22.65
C ARG A 99 2.12 -6.83 -22.58
N LEU A 100 0.83 -7.10 -22.72
CA LEU A 100 -0.24 -6.16 -22.36
C LEU A 100 -0.57 -6.36 -20.88
N MET A 101 -0.86 -5.28 -20.15
CA MET A 101 -1.24 -5.35 -18.73
C MET A 101 -2.46 -4.48 -18.45
N ASP A 102 -3.43 -5.02 -17.73
CA ASP A 102 -4.60 -4.28 -17.23
C ASP A 102 -5.18 -4.93 -15.95
N LYS A 103 -6.25 -4.35 -15.37
CA LYS A 103 -6.90 -4.77 -14.11
C LYS A 103 -8.35 -5.17 -14.35
N PHE A 104 -8.69 -6.41 -13.99
CA PHE A 104 -10.03 -6.98 -14.19
C PHE A 104 -10.66 -7.42 -12.86
N PRO A 105 -11.99 -7.30 -12.69
CA PRO A 105 -12.72 -7.98 -11.63
C PRO A 105 -12.61 -9.50 -11.76
N SER A 106 -12.48 -10.23 -10.64
CA SER A 106 -12.33 -11.70 -10.63
C SER A 106 -13.58 -12.46 -11.11
N SER A 107 -14.72 -11.80 -11.24
CA SER A 107 -15.93 -12.30 -11.92
C SER A 107 -15.82 -12.34 -13.45
N THR A 108 -14.81 -11.69 -14.06
CA THR A 108 -14.65 -11.63 -15.52
C THR A 108 -14.25 -13.00 -16.09
N THR A 109 -14.75 -13.35 -17.28
CA THR A 109 -14.36 -14.55 -18.03
C THR A 109 -13.07 -14.33 -18.83
N LEU A 110 -12.27 -15.38 -19.08
CA LEU A 110 -11.07 -15.24 -19.93
C LEU A 110 -11.41 -14.72 -21.33
N TRP A 111 -12.55 -15.11 -21.90
CA TRP A 111 -13.01 -14.62 -23.19
C TRP A 111 -13.26 -13.10 -23.18
N LEU A 112 -13.90 -12.56 -22.14
CA LEU A 112 -14.12 -11.11 -22.06
C LEU A 112 -12.80 -10.35 -21.78
N VAL A 113 -11.86 -10.95 -21.04
CA VAL A 113 -10.49 -10.42 -20.91
C VAL A 113 -9.80 -10.35 -22.29
N LEU A 114 -9.85 -11.42 -23.10
CA LEU A 114 -9.33 -11.40 -24.46
C LEU A 114 -9.99 -10.30 -25.30
N ARG A 115 -11.32 -10.20 -25.33
CA ARG A 115 -12.04 -9.16 -26.09
C ARG A 115 -11.72 -7.73 -25.62
N LYS A 116 -11.38 -7.52 -24.34
CA LYS A 116 -10.95 -6.21 -23.82
C LYS A 116 -9.54 -5.83 -24.28
N PHE A 117 -8.60 -6.78 -24.35
CA PHE A 117 -7.30 -6.56 -24.98
C PHE A 117 -7.39 -6.44 -26.52
N GLU A 118 -8.30 -7.18 -27.14
CA GLU A 118 -8.59 -7.16 -28.59
C GLU A 118 -9.15 -5.79 -29.05
N SER A 119 -10.08 -5.23 -28.29
CA SER A 119 -10.66 -3.89 -28.51
C SER A 119 -9.75 -2.72 -28.17
N GLY A 120 -8.50 -2.95 -27.74
CA GLY A 120 -7.55 -1.91 -27.34
C GLY A 120 -7.90 -1.17 -26.04
N VAL A 121 -9.06 -1.44 -25.43
CA VAL A 121 -9.52 -0.82 -24.17
C VAL A 121 -8.63 -1.22 -22.98
N ALA A 122 -8.10 -2.45 -23.00
CA ALA A 122 -7.10 -2.92 -22.06
C ALA A 122 -5.70 -2.86 -22.69
N GLY A 123 -4.73 -2.27 -21.97
CA GLY A 123 -3.35 -2.18 -22.43
C GLY A 123 -3.06 -0.99 -23.35
N ASN A 124 -2.31 -1.22 -24.44
CA ASN A 124 -1.60 -0.16 -25.18
C ASN A 124 -2.39 0.43 -26.37
N GLY A 125 -3.71 0.56 -26.24
CA GLY A 125 -4.58 1.26 -27.20
C GLY A 125 -4.73 0.68 -28.62
N THR A 126 -3.93 -0.32 -29.00
CA THR A 126 -3.98 -0.94 -30.34
C THR A 126 -5.08 -1.99 -30.39
N THR A 127 -5.99 -1.89 -31.35
CA THR A 127 -6.87 -3.01 -31.70
C THR A 127 -6.05 -4.16 -32.28
N ARG A 128 -6.47 -5.39 -31.96
CA ARG A 128 -5.94 -6.65 -32.50
C ARG A 128 -7.12 -7.56 -32.84
N ASN A 129 -6.85 -8.69 -33.50
CA ASN A 129 -7.82 -9.78 -33.64
C ASN A 129 -7.26 -10.98 -32.88
N LEU A 130 -7.87 -11.34 -31.75
CA LEU A 130 -7.40 -12.38 -30.81
C LEU A 130 -8.41 -13.53 -30.67
N THR A 131 -9.71 -13.26 -30.86
CA THR A 131 -10.80 -14.24 -30.69
C THR A 131 -11.37 -14.73 -32.01
N ALA A 132 -11.36 -13.89 -33.06
CA ALA A 132 -11.87 -14.20 -34.41
C ALA A 132 -10.74 -14.31 -35.45
N ARG A 133 -9.77 -15.21 -35.21
CA ARG A 133 -8.65 -15.47 -36.15
C ARG A 133 -8.98 -16.67 -37.06
N GLY A 134 -8.72 -16.50 -38.35
CA GLY A 134 -8.90 -17.54 -39.37
C GLY A 134 -7.63 -17.73 -40.18
N ALA A 135 -7.18 -18.98 -40.31
CA ALA A 135 -5.94 -19.33 -41.00
C ALA A 135 -6.21 -20.25 -42.21
N PRO A 136 -5.46 -20.13 -43.31
CA PRO A 136 -5.47 -21.16 -44.36
C PRO A 136 -4.78 -22.42 -43.82
N ASN A 137 -5.38 -23.59 -44.02
CA ASN A 137 -4.73 -24.85 -43.62
C ASN A 137 -3.58 -25.18 -44.59
N THR A 138 -2.35 -25.17 -44.08
CA THR A 138 -1.12 -25.46 -44.83
C THR A 138 -0.59 -26.88 -44.60
N THR A 139 -1.25 -27.69 -43.75
CA THR A 139 -0.87 -29.10 -43.58
C THR A 139 -1.14 -29.87 -44.88
N SER A 140 -0.20 -30.73 -45.26
CA SER A 140 -0.27 -31.57 -46.48
C SER A 140 -0.16 -30.85 -47.83
N GLY A 141 0.49 -29.67 -47.89
CA GLY A 141 1.19 -29.18 -49.09
C GLY A 141 0.33 -28.91 -50.35
N THR A 142 -0.99 -28.88 -50.21
CA THR A 142 -1.95 -28.77 -51.31
C THR A 142 -2.79 -27.51 -51.10
N SER A 143 -2.73 -26.56 -52.03
CA SER A 143 -3.40 -25.25 -51.90
C SER A 143 -4.93 -25.35 -51.98
N GLY A 144 -5.56 -25.75 -50.87
CA GLY A 144 -6.96 -26.17 -50.83
C GLY A 144 -7.98 -25.04 -50.77
N SER A 145 -8.60 -24.70 -51.91
CA SER A 145 -9.91 -24.04 -52.04
C SER A 145 -10.13 -22.65 -51.40
N GLY A 146 -9.14 -22.04 -50.74
CA GLY A 146 -9.26 -20.72 -50.12
C GLY A 146 -10.12 -20.67 -48.84
N ARG A 147 -10.49 -21.83 -48.28
CA ARG A 147 -11.30 -21.89 -47.04
C ARG A 147 -10.44 -21.56 -45.81
N LEU A 148 -10.95 -20.67 -44.97
CA LEU A 148 -10.34 -20.31 -43.68
C LEU A 148 -10.84 -21.20 -42.56
N PHE A 149 -9.90 -21.73 -41.80
CA PHE A 149 -10.12 -22.60 -40.66
C PHE A 149 -9.94 -21.81 -39.35
N TYR A 150 -10.70 -22.17 -38.31
CA TYR A 150 -10.67 -21.42 -37.06
C TYR A 150 -9.33 -21.63 -36.32
N GLU A 151 -8.69 -20.52 -35.98
CA GLU A 151 -7.42 -20.48 -35.27
C GLU A 151 -7.67 -20.15 -33.79
N THR A 152 -7.80 -21.20 -32.97
CA THR A 152 -8.21 -21.08 -31.57
C THR A 152 -7.15 -20.37 -30.71
N PRO A 153 -7.54 -19.42 -29.83
CA PRO A 153 -6.65 -18.87 -28.82
C PRO A 153 -6.43 -19.90 -27.70
N VAL A 154 -5.17 -20.31 -27.53
CA VAL A 154 -4.74 -21.22 -26.46
C VAL A 154 -4.06 -20.39 -25.37
N ILE A 155 -4.65 -20.36 -24.18
CA ILE A 155 -4.10 -19.66 -23.02
C ILE A 155 -3.33 -20.64 -22.14
N GLN A 156 -2.07 -20.34 -21.84
CA GLN A 156 -1.31 -21.04 -20.81
C GLN A 156 -1.33 -20.26 -19.49
N LEU A 157 -1.72 -20.93 -18.41
CA LEU A 157 -1.83 -20.39 -17.05
C LEU A 157 -1.29 -21.41 -16.04
N VAL A 158 -0.20 -21.07 -15.33
CA VAL A 158 0.40 -21.84 -14.20
C VAL A 158 0.39 -23.38 -14.42
N GLY A 159 0.94 -23.83 -15.54
CA GLY A 159 1.05 -25.26 -15.86
C GLY A 159 -0.24 -25.93 -16.38
N ARG A 160 -1.24 -25.13 -16.80
CA ARG A 160 -2.39 -25.56 -17.62
C ARG A 160 -2.28 -24.96 -19.02
N GLU A 161 -2.76 -25.68 -20.03
CA GLU A 161 -3.25 -25.07 -21.27
C GLU A 161 -4.79 -25.05 -21.22
N LEU A 162 -5.39 -23.98 -21.73
CA LEU A 162 -6.83 -23.76 -21.85
C LEU A 162 -7.08 -23.45 -23.34
N SER A 163 -7.62 -24.43 -24.06
CA SER A 163 -7.78 -24.42 -25.53
C SER A 163 -9.21 -24.65 -25.99
N SER A 164 -10.11 -25.05 -25.09
CA SER A 164 -11.54 -25.22 -25.40
C SER A 164 -12.32 -23.93 -25.13
N PHE A 165 -13.40 -23.71 -25.85
CA PHE A 165 -14.27 -22.54 -25.66
C PHE A 165 -14.87 -22.52 -24.23
N THR A 166 -15.24 -23.69 -23.69
CA THR A 166 -15.74 -23.83 -22.31
C THR A 166 -14.68 -23.53 -21.24
N ASP A 167 -13.39 -23.71 -21.53
CA ASP A 167 -12.31 -23.28 -20.65
C ASP A 167 -12.05 -21.77 -20.71
N LEU A 168 -12.24 -21.14 -21.88
CA LEU A 168 -12.17 -19.69 -22.05
C LEU A 168 -13.39 -18.95 -21.46
N GLN A 169 -14.51 -19.65 -21.27
CA GLN A 169 -15.68 -19.13 -20.56
C GLN A 169 -15.51 -19.09 -19.04
N ARG A 170 -14.55 -19.83 -18.47
CA ARG A 170 -14.33 -19.85 -17.01
C ARG A 170 -13.96 -18.46 -16.49
N THR A 171 -14.48 -18.13 -15.30
CA THR A 171 -14.12 -16.87 -14.63
C THR A 171 -12.74 -16.95 -14.00
N LEU A 172 -12.09 -15.79 -13.85
CA LEU A 172 -10.79 -15.68 -13.19
C LEU A 172 -10.83 -16.30 -11.78
N ALA A 173 -11.93 -16.09 -11.02
CA ALA A 173 -12.15 -16.71 -9.72
C ALA A 173 -12.23 -18.25 -9.78
N GLN A 174 -12.92 -18.83 -10.78
CA GLN A 174 -12.97 -20.29 -10.98
C GLN A 174 -11.59 -20.88 -11.32
N LEU A 175 -10.72 -20.10 -11.97
CA LEU A 175 -9.32 -20.45 -12.24
C LEU A 175 -8.40 -20.23 -11.02
N GLY A 176 -8.95 -19.72 -9.92
CA GLY A 176 -8.25 -19.47 -8.66
C GLY A 176 -7.57 -18.09 -8.56
N LEU A 177 -7.74 -17.24 -9.57
CA LEU A 177 -7.18 -15.89 -9.62
C LEU A 177 -8.06 -14.94 -8.81
N ASN A 178 -7.99 -15.08 -7.48
CA ASN A 178 -8.81 -14.33 -6.53
C ASN A 178 -8.19 -13.00 -6.07
N SER A 179 -6.89 -12.78 -6.28
CA SER A 179 -6.18 -11.54 -5.91
C SER A 179 -4.76 -11.51 -6.47
N GLY A 180 -4.21 -10.33 -6.74
CA GLY A 180 -2.81 -10.16 -7.11
C GLY A 180 -2.57 -10.00 -8.61
N SER A 181 -1.49 -10.59 -9.13
CA SER A 181 -1.07 -10.47 -10.53
C SER A 181 -0.90 -11.85 -11.20
N ALA A 182 -1.53 -12.06 -12.35
CA ALA A 182 -1.45 -13.29 -13.13
C ALA A 182 -0.78 -13.05 -14.49
N LEU A 183 0.05 -14.01 -14.95
CA LEU A 183 0.59 -14.03 -16.31
C LEU A 183 -0.17 -15.09 -17.13
N LEU A 184 -0.88 -14.63 -18.16
CA LEU A 184 -1.49 -15.45 -19.20
C LEU A 184 -0.59 -15.41 -20.42
N ARG A 185 -0.15 -16.56 -20.93
CA ARG A 185 0.60 -16.63 -22.19
C ARG A 185 -0.33 -17.08 -23.31
N LEU A 186 -0.54 -16.21 -24.29
CA LEU A 186 -1.35 -16.52 -25.46
C LEU A 186 -0.49 -17.19 -26.54
N SER A 187 -1.00 -18.29 -27.07
CA SER A 187 -0.58 -18.88 -28.34
C SER A 187 -1.82 -19.22 -29.16
N PHE A 188 -1.63 -19.67 -30.40
CA PHE A 188 -2.72 -19.96 -31.32
C PHE A 188 -2.57 -21.37 -31.90
N ARG A 189 -3.69 -22.03 -32.18
CA ARG A 189 -3.73 -23.39 -32.75
C ARG A 189 -4.80 -23.46 -33.85
N THR A 190 -4.38 -23.73 -35.08
CA THR A 190 -5.27 -24.04 -36.20
C THR A 190 -6.07 -25.30 -35.89
N THR A 191 -7.37 -25.28 -36.13
CA THR A 191 -8.27 -26.43 -35.96
C THR A 191 -8.89 -26.84 -37.30
N ASP A 192 -9.37 -28.06 -37.43
CA ASP A 192 -10.00 -28.55 -38.68
C ASP A 192 -11.43 -28.03 -38.90
N ARG A 193 -11.94 -27.13 -38.05
CA ARG A 193 -13.28 -26.54 -38.17
C ARG A 193 -13.25 -25.26 -39.02
N PRO A 194 -14.23 -25.03 -39.91
CA PRO A 194 -14.32 -23.80 -40.67
C PRO A 194 -14.63 -22.60 -39.76
N LEU A 195 -14.10 -21.43 -40.10
CA LEU A 195 -14.25 -20.21 -39.30
C LEU A 195 -15.73 -19.84 -39.04
N GLU A 196 -16.58 -19.98 -40.05
CA GLU A 196 -18.00 -19.63 -40.02
C GLU A 196 -18.80 -20.46 -39.00
N GLU A 197 -18.58 -21.77 -38.96
CA GLU A 197 -19.20 -22.70 -37.99
C GLU A 197 -18.78 -22.34 -36.56
N ALA A 198 -17.49 -22.14 -36.33
CA ALA A 198 -16.96 -21.78 -35.01
C ALA A 198 -17.49 -20.41 -34.53
N MET A 199 -17.54 -19.40 -35.40
CA MET A 199 -18.13 -18.11 -35.07
C MET A 199 -19.63 -18.24 -34.78
N SER A 200 -20.36 -19.09 -35.51
CA SER A 200 -21.79 -19.32 -35.27
C SER A 200 -22.08 -19.98 -33.91
N GLU A 201 -21.22 -20.91 -33.46
CA GLU A 201 -21.32 -21.52 -32.12
C GLU A 201 -20.99 -20.52 -31.01
N ILE A 202 -19.97 -19.68 -31.19
CA ILE A 202 -19.61 -18.62 -30.25
C ILE A 202 -20.79 -17.65 -30.08
N ASP A 203 -21.35 -17.19 -31.20
CA ASP A 203 -22.51 -16.30 -31.23
C ASP A 203 -23.78 -16.93 -30.63
N ALA A 204 -24.04 -18.22 -30.92
CA ALA A 204 -25.17 -18.95 -30.37
C ALA A 204 -25.03 -19.13 -28.85
N TYR A 205 -23.81 -19.39 -28.36
CA TYR A 205 -23.54 -19.46 -26.92
C TYR A 205 -23.82 -18.13 -26.23
N PHE A 206 -23.30 -17.00 -26.74
CA PHE A 206 -23.58 -15.69 -26.14
C PHE A 206 -25.08 -15.37 -26.16
N LYS A 207 -25.78 -15.64 -27.27
CA LYS A 207 -27.25 -15.49 -27.35
C LYS A 207 -28.00 -16.38 -26.36
N SER A 208 -27.48 -17.56 -26.01
CA SER A 208 -28.09 -18.43 -24.99
C SER A 208 -27.87 -17.91 -23.56
N VAL A 209 -26.69 -17.38 -23.23
CA VAL A 209 -26.40 -16.82 -21.91
C VAL A 209 -27.13 -15.50 -21.69
N ASP A 210 -27.13 -14.60 -22.68
CA ASP A 210 -27.87 -13.33 -22.62
C ASP A 210 -29.39 -13.58 -22.48
N ALA A 211 -29.91 -14.70 -23.01
CA ALA A 211 -31.31 -15.10 -22.89
C ALA A 211 -31.67 -15.75 -21.53
N GLU A 212 -30.70 -16.29 -20.78
CA GLU A 212 -30.92 -16.73 -19.40
C GLU A 212 -30.79 -15.56 -18.39
N GLU A 213 -30.08 -14.48 -18.72
CA GLU A 213 -29.87 -13.31 -17.85
C GLU A 213 -30.77 -12.07 -18.15
N THR A 214 -32.01 -12.20 -18.66
CA THR A 214 -33.00 -11.09 -18.51
C THR A 214 -34.50 -11.48 -18.54
N PRO A 215 -35.32 -10.95 -17.60
CA PRO A 215 -36.76 -10.83 -17.78
C PRO A 215 -37.16 -9.45 -18.35
N LEU A 216 -37.92 -9.42 -19.46
CA LEU A 216 -38.83 -8.35 -19.95
C LEU A 216 -38.32 -6.88 -19.85
N ASP A 217 -38.04 -6.14 -20.93
CA ASP A 217 -38.98 -5.76 -22.00
C ASP A 217 -38.26 -5.20 -23.28
N LYS A 218 -38.96 -4.50 -24.20
CA LYS A 218 -38.59 -4.37 -25.63
C LYS A 218 -38.21 -2.97 -26.16
N SER A 219 -37.09 -2.92 -26.91
CA SER A 219 -36.87 -2.11 -28.15
C SER A 219 -36.82 -0.55 -28.05
N PRO A 220 -36.50 0.19 -29.13
CA PRO A 220 -35.25 0.19 -29.93
C PRO A 220 -34.61 1.61 -30.12
N PRO A 221 -33.42 1.76 -30.77
CA PRO A 221 -32.64 3.02 -30.78
C PRO A 221 -32.69 3.86 -32.08
N VAL A 222 -32.03 5.04 -32.09
CA VAL A 222 -31.78 5.91 -33.27
C VAL A 222 -30.33 6.45 -33.27
N SER A 223 -29.79 6.74 -34.47
CA SER A 223 -28.36 6.83 -34.85
C SER A 223 -27.68 8.23 -34.82
N GLU A 224 -26.33 8.22 -34.95
CA GLU A 224 -25.47 9.20 -35.69
C GLU A 224 -25.37 10.67 -35.18
N THR A 225 -24.34 11.50 -35.45
CA THR A 225 -23.05 11.45 -36.20
C THR A 225 -21.99 12.43 -35.55
N PRO A 226 -20.70 12.49 -35.97
CA PRO A 226 -19.60 13.14 -35.20
C PRO A 226 -19.12 14.53 -35.71
N ILE A 227 -18.18 15.16 -34.98
CA ILE A 227 -17.40 16.35 -35.40
C ILE A 227 -15.90 16.20 -35.01
N SER A 228 -15.00 16.87 -35.74
CA SER A 228 -13.52 16.90 -35.57
C SER A 228 -12.99 18.32 -35.94
N SER A 229 -11.74 18.76 -35.78
CA SER A 229 -10.45 18.09 -35.50
C SER A 229 -9.43 19.03 -34.81
N GLY A 230 -8.18 18.59 -34.60
CA GLY A 230 -7.05 19.45 -34.21
C GLY A 230 -5.69 18.72 -34.28
N THR A 231 -4.72 19.25 -35.04
CA THR A 231 -3.50 18.53 -35.49
C THR A 231 -2.23 19.39 -35.40
N GLY A 232 -1.05 18.76 -35.27
CA GLY A 232 0.30 19.38 -35.21
C GLY A 232 1.11 18.78 -34.04
N GLU A 233 2.20 18.00 -34.16
CA GLU A 233 3.34 17.97 -35.12
C GLU A 233 4.27 19.19 -35.00
N SER A 234 5.61 19.11 -34.94
CA SER A 234 6.63 18.01 -34.96
C SER A 234 7.66 18.28 -33.82
N ALA A 235 8.95 17.86 -33.68
CA ALA A 235 10.03 17.10 -34.36
C ALA A 235 11.19 16.90 -33.29
N ARG A 236 12.38 16.29 -33.44
CA ARG A 236 13.04 15.30 -34.35
C ARG A 236 14.47 14.95 -33.80
N GLU A 237 14.83 13.65 -33.66
CA GLU A 237 16.21 13.07 -33.51
C GLU A 237 17.06 13.53 -32.27
N THR A 238 18.24 13.00 -31.88
CA THR A 238 19.21 12.05 -32.50
C THR A 238 19.97 11.15 -31.47
N THR A 239 20.42 9.99 -31.96
CA THR A 239 21.25 8.84 -31.48
C THR A 239 22.41 9.01 -30.46
N SER A 240 22.81 7.85 -29.89
CA SER A 240 24.12 7.46 -29.30
C SER A 240 24.36 7.70 -27.80
N GLN A 241 25.27 7.01 -27.08
CA GLN A 241 25.72 5.60 -26.95
C GLN A 241 26.97 5.61 -26.01
N ALA A 242 27.32 4.45 -25.42
CA ALA A 242 28.61 4.10 -24.81
C ALA A 242 29.04 4.75 -23.46
N THR A 243 29.15 3.89 -22.44
CA THR A 243 30.10 3.99 -21.31
C THR A 243 31.54 3.74 -21.76
N PRO A 244 32.55 4.14 -20.98
CA PRO A 244 33.34 3.10 -20.29
C PRO A 244 33.77 3.44 -18.84
N SER A 245 34.16 2.41 -18.09
CA SER A 245 34.81 2.51 -16.77
C SER A 245 36.34 2.56 -16.89
N ASN A 246 37.05 3.07 -15.86
CA ASN A 246 38.27 2.42 -15.32
C ASN A 246 38.83 3.09 -14.03
N THR A 247 38.81 2.32 -12.93
CA THR A 247 40.00 1.75 -12.25
C THR A 247 41.15 2.65 -11.75
N ASP A 248 41.32 2.64 -10.41
CA ASP A 248 42.52 2.69 -9.53
C ASP A 248 43.71 3.65 -9.80
N LEU A 249 44.15 4.36 -8.74
CA LEU A 249 45.32 3.94 -7.92
C LEU A 249 45.51 4.80 -6.63
N VAL A 250 46.49 4.43 -5.79
CA VAL A 250 46.68 4.86 -4.38
C VAL A 250 47.98 5.65 -4.12
N ALA A 251 48.04 6.46 -3.05
CA ALA A 251 49.02 6.34 -1.93
C ALA A 251 49.19 7.62 -1.04
N ALA A 252 49.44 7.37 0.27
CA ALA A 252 50.16 8.11 1.35
C ALA A 252 50.55 9.62 1.24
N GLY A 253 50.72 10.38 2.34
CA GLY A 253 50.61 10.08 3.78
C GLY A 253 51.21 11.17 4.71
N SER A 254 51.21 10.94 6.03
CA SER A 254 51.61 11.84 7.16
C SER A 254 50.67 13.06 7.40
N ALA A 255 50.25 13.46 8.62
CA ALA A 255 50.84 13.51 9.99
C ALA A 255 51.70 14.77 10.23
N ALA A 256 51.58 15.54 11.33
CA ALA A 256 50.79 15.40 12.57
C ALA A 256 50.55 16.78 13.28
N ILE A 257 50.27 16.72 14.61
CA ILE A 257 50.33 17.77 15.66
C ILE A 257 48.99 18.42 16.06
N VAL A 258 48.76 18.42 17.38
CA VAL A 258 47.69 19.10 18.13
C VAL A 258 48.35 20.02 19.16
N PRO A 259 47.77 21.19 19.46
CA PRO A 259 47.88 21.79 20.79
C PRO A 259 46.50 22.04 21.43
N GLU A 260 46.41 21.78 22.75
CA GLU A 260 45.27 22.20 23.57
C GLU A 260 45.29 23.72 23.80
N SER A 261 44.12 24.35 23.95
CA SER A 261 43.62 24.76 25.29
C SER A 261 42.41 25.71 25.18
N SER A 262 41.47 25.59 26.14
CA SER A 262 40.58 26.64 26.68
C SER A 262 39.85 27.59 25.67
N GLN A 263 38.51 27.65 25.61
CA GLN A 263 37.61 28.01 26.71
C GLN A 263 36.15 27.63 26.41
N SER A 264 35.29 27.67 27.44
CA SER A 264 33.85 27.43 27.35
C SER A 264 33.07 28.67 26.89
N VAL A 265 32.26 28.53 25.83
CA VAL A 265 31.16 29.46 25.53
C VAL A 265 29.87 28.68 25.34
N SER A 266 28.89 28.91 26.23
CA SER A 266 27.54 28.36 26.06
C SER A 266 26.73 29.29 25.17
N GLU A 267 26.85 29.13 23.86
CA GLU A 267 25.98 29.84 22.91
C GLU A 267 24.53 29.40 23.08
N GLU A 268 23.75 30.28 23.71
CA GLU A 268 22.29 30.37 23.57
C GLU A 268 21.97 30.88 22.15
N PRO A 269 21.10 30.20 21.38
CA PRO A 269 20.91 30.51 19.96
C PRO A 269 20.24 31.88 19.79
N GLN A 270 20.94 32.81 19.15
CA GLN A 270 20.36 34.11 18.79
C GLN A 270 19.16 33.89 17.84
N HIS A 271 18.03 34.52 18.15
CA HIS A 271 16.81 34.43 17.36
C HIS A 271 16.71 35.61 16.36
N PRO A 272 17.11 35.46 15.08
CA PRO A 272 16.77 36.45 14.06
C PRO A 272 15.25 36.57 13.93
N LEU A 273 14.75 37.80 13.78
CA LEU A 273 13.37 38.04 13.39
C LEU A 273 13.24 37.95 11.86
N VAL A 274 12.37 37.06 11.37
CA VAL A 274 11.98 37.01 9.95
C VAL A 274 10.46 37.15 9.89
N SER A 275 9.97 38.10 9.09
CA SER A 275 8.54 38.44 9.01
C SER A 275 7.88 38.56 10.41
N SER A 276 8.48 39.45 11.23
CA SER A 276 8.18 39.76 12.64
C SER A 276 8.19 38.60 13.67
N ARG A 277 8.63 37.38 13.30
CA ARG A 277 8.64 36.20 14.19
C ARG A 277 10.05 35.80 14.60
N PRO A 278 10.28 35.36 15.86
CA PRO A 278 11.57 34.81 16.27
C PRO A 278 11.79 33.44 15.60
N VAL A 279 12.88 33.33 14.84
CA VAL A 279 13.23 32.10 14.12
C VAL A 279 14.41 31.41 14.80
N THR A 280 14.44 30.08 14.75
CA THR A 280 15.67 29.29 15.00
C THR A 280 16.04 28.57 13.72
N ILE A 281 17.32 28.64 13.35
CA ILE A 281 17.82 28.09 12.10
C ILE A 281 18.90 27.07 12.43
N PHE A 282 18.82 25.94 11.75
CA PHE A 282 19.72 24.81 11.92
C PHE A 282 20.47 24.53 10.63
N ALA A 283 21.79 24.48 10.74
CA ALA A 283 22.70 24.15 9.65
C ALA A 283 22.50 22.69 9.17
N PRO A 284 22.83 22.37 7.91
CA PRO A 284 22.86 20.99 7.43
C PRO A 284 23.90 20.14 8.20
N PRO A 285 23.70 18.82 8.31
CA PRO A 285 24.56 17.94 9.10
C PRO A 285 25.97 17.83 8.50
N SER A 286 26.99 18.13 9.30
CA SER A 286 28.41 18.06 8.90
C SER A 286 28.99 16.64 8.90
N SER A 287 28.25 15.65 9.40
CA SER A 287 28.64 14.23 9.42
C SER A 287 27.65 13.38 8.63
N THR A 288 28.18 12.36 7.95
CA THR A 288 27.38 11.30 7.30
C THR A 288 26.82 10.29 8.32
N THR A 289 27.41 10.18 9.51
CA THR A 289 26.91 9.31 10.58
C THR A 289 25.85 10.04 11.43
N PRO A 290 24.64 9.50 11.60
CA PRO A 290 23.63 10.10 12.47
C PRO A 290 24.01 9.89 13.95
N GLN A 291 23.71 10.87 14.81
CA GLN A 291 24.03 10.83 16.25
C GLN A 291 23.55 9.54 16.93
N SER A 292 22.37 9.03 16.53
CA SER A 292 21.79 7.79 17.07
C SER A 292 22.57 6.51 16.76
N ALA A 293 23.55 6.55 15.84
CA ALA A 293 24.49 5.46 15.60
C ALA A 293 25.80 5.61 16.40
N GLN A 294 26.02 6.77 17.03
CA GLN A 294 27.12 7.03 17.95
C GLN A 294 26.72 6.77 19.42
N THR A 295 25.41 6.84 19.73
CA THR A 295 24.87 6.49 21.04
C THR A 295 25.07 4.98 21.31
N PRO A 296 25.80 4.58 22.37
CA PRO A 296 25.88 3.17 22.74
C PRO A 296 24.52 2.70 23.28
N TYR A 297 24.11 1.48 22.91
CA TYR A 297 22.90 0.84 23.43
C TYR A 297 23.25 -0.26 24.43
N ASN A 298 22.30 -0.59 25.30
CA ASN A 298 22.38 -1.71 26.23
C ASN A 298 21.49 -2.86 25.71
N GLU A 299 21.99 -4.09 25.71
CA GLU A 299 21.21 -5.25 25.24
C GLU A 299 20.03 -5.57 26.19
N GLU A 300 20.18 -5.29 27.49
CA GLU A 300 19.14 -5.52 28.50
C GLU A 300 17.85 -4.73 28.24
N ASP A 301 17.93 -3.54 27.63
CA ASP A 301 16.75 -2.72 27.32
C ASP A 301 15.81 -3.37 26.28
N TYR A 302 16.32 -4.34 25.50
CA TYR A 302 15.56 -5.12 24.53
C TYR A 302 14.90 -6.37 25.13
N ILE A 303 15.23 -6.74 26.38
CA ILE A 303 14.68 -7.92 27.06
C ILE A 303 13.26 -7.61 27.58
N PRO A 304 12.19 -8.31 27.14
CA PRO A 304 10.82 -7.98 27.53
C PRO A 304 10.53 -8.26 29.01
N THR A 305 10.55 -7.22 29.84
CA THR A 305 10.25 -7.33 31.28
C THR A 305 8.78 -7.70 31.56
N VAL A 306 8.50 -8.20 32.76
CA VAL A 306 7.13 -8.48 33.25
C VAL A 306 6.25 -7.22 33.21
N ASP A 307 6.83 -6.04 33.41
CA ASP A 307 6.11 -4.76 33.34
C ASP A 307 5.85 -4.27 31.91
N HIS A 308 6.55 -4.83 30.90
CA HIS A 308 6.18 -4.70 29.49
C HIS A 308 5.11 -5.75 29.10
N ALA A 309 5.16 -6.95 29.69
CA ALA A 309 4.21 -8.03 29.45
C ALA A 309 2.79 -7.72 29.97
N LYS A 310 2.64 -7.15 31.17
CA LYS A 310 1.35 -6.73 31.76
C LYS A 310 0.50 -5.84 30.83
N PRO A 311 0.97 -4.67 30.35
CA PRO A 311 0.19 -3.82 29.44
C PRO A 311 0.02 -4.45 28.05
N HIS A 312 0.94 -5.31 27.59
CA HIS A 312 0.75 -6.07 26.36
C HIS A 312 -0.42 -7.06 26.49
N GLN A 313 -0.46 -7.86 27.57
CA GLN A 313 -1.55 -8.78 27.87
C GLN A 313 -2.88 -8.03 28.03
N HIS A 314 -2.88 -6.87 28.71
CA HIS A 314 -4.07 -6.02 28.81
C HIS A 314 -4.56 -5.54 27.43
N ARG A 315 -3.65 -5.13 26.53
CA ARG A 315 -3.98 -4.73 25.15
C ARG A 315 -4.59 -5.88 24.34
N LEU A 316 -4.04 -7.09 24.45
CA LEU A 316 -4.61 -8.29 23.82
C LEU A 316 -6.00 -8.64 24.40
N ASN A 317 -6.16 -8.55 25.71
CA ASN A 317 -7.44 -8.79 26.40
C ASN A 317 -8.51 -7.74 26.05
N LEU A 318 -8.13 -6.52 25.65
CA LEU A 318 -9.04 -5.53 25.10
C LEU A 318 -9.35 -5.77 23.62
N ALA A 319 -8.34 -6.08 22.80
CA ALA A 319 -8.51 -6.35 21.38
C ALA A 319 -9.32 -7.64 21.09
N GLY A 320 -9.23 -8.64 21.98
CA GLY A 320 -10.01 -9.88 21.92
C GLY A 320 -11.45 -9.76 22.44
N ARG A 321 -11.91 -8.57 22.87
CA ARG A 321 -13.31 -8.33 23.26
C ARG A 321 -14.08 -7.72 22.09
N ASN A 322 -15.22 -8.31 21.76
CA ASN A 322 -16.15 -7.75 20.79
C ASN A 322 -16.62 -6.36 21.25
N LYS A 323 -16.09 -5.29 20.65
CA LYS A 323 -16.53 -3.92 20.90
C LYS A 323 -17.81 -3.65 20.11
N ARG A 324 -18.84 -3.09 20.74
CA ARG A 324 -19.99 -2.53 20.01
C ARG A 324 -19.54 -1.37 19.12
N LEU A 325 -20.30 -1.10 18.06
CA LEU A 325 -20.20 0.15 17.33
C LEU A 325 -20.49 1.33 18.27
N ALA A 326 -19.84 2.47 18.03
CA ALA A 326 -20.22 3.73 18.65
C ALA A 326 -21.55 4.20 18.05
N GLY A 327 -22.47 4.68 18.87
CA GLY A 327 -23.69 5.33 18.39
C GLY A 327 -23.42 6.80 18.04
N ASP A 328 -24.32 7.43 17.29
CA ASP A 328 -24.11 8.78 16.73
C ASP A 328 -23.83 9.84 17.80
N ALA A 329 -24.49 9.74 18.97
CA ALA A 329 -24.22 10.60 20.11
C ALA A 329 -22.82 10.42 20.72
N GLU A 330 -22.25 9.21 20.66
CA GLU A 330 -20.88 8.91 21.13
C GLU A 330 -19.84 9.37 20.10
N LEU A 331 -20.16 9.33 18.80
CA LEU A 331 -19.34 9.90 17.73
C LEU A 331 -19.34 11.44 17.81
N ALA A 332 -20.51 12.07 17.96
CA ALA A 332 -20.63 13.51 18.13
C ALA A 332 -19.87 14.03 19.36
N ALA A 333 -19.90 13.29 20.48
CA ALA A 333 -19.13 13.61 21.68
C ALA A 333 -17.61 13.40 21.51
N GLN A 334 -17.18 12.43 20.69
CA GLN A 334 -15.77 12.28 20.32
C GLN A 334 -15.31 13.43 19.41
N GLU A 335 -16.12 13.81 18.43
CA GLU A 335 -15.87 14.97 17.58
C GLU A 335 -15.80 16.27 18.37
N SER A 336 -16.73 16.53 19.30
CA SER A 336 -16.69 17.73 20.14
C SER A 336 -15.43 17.74 21.02
N ALA A 337 -15.07 16.61 21.63
CA ALA A 337 -13.84 16.47 22.42
C ALA A 337 -12.56 16.64 21.57
N VAL A 338 -12.56 16.29 20.28
CA VAL A 338 -11.45 16.57 19.35
C VAL A 338 -11.42 18.05 18.97
N LYS A 339 -12.57 18.65 18.63
CA LYS A 339 -12.72 20.09 18.32
C LYS A 339 -12.28 20.95 19.51
N GLU A 340 -12.63 20.56 20.74
CA GLU A 340 -12.14 21.18 21.98
C GLU A 340 -10.63 21.06 22.17
N LYS A 341 -10.04 19.88 21.92
CA LYS A 341 -8.59 19.69 22.05
C LYS A 341 -7.83 20.58 21.08
N LEU A 342 -8.30 20.68 19.84
CA LEU A 342 -7.77 21.60 18.82
C LEU A 342 -7.97 23.06 19.22
N ALA A 343 -9.14 23.43 19.75
CA ALA A 343 -9.42 24.78 20.22
C ALA A 343 -8.57 25.21 21.44
N LYS A 344 -8.04 24.25 22.20
CA LYS A 344 -7.09 24.45 23.31
C LYS A 344 -5.62 24.58 22.84
N VAL A 345 -5.33 24.32 21.55
CA VAL A 345 -4.01 24.60 20.95
C VAL A 345 -3.97 26.06 20.53
N THR A 346 -3.16 26.87 21.22
CA THR A 346 -2.95 28.30 20.92
C THR A 346 -1.76 28.54 19.99
N GLU A 347 -0.72 27.71 20.10
CA GLU A 347 0.57 27.82 19.42
C GLU A 347 1.02 26.47 18.84
N VAL A 348 1.68 26.49 17.68
CA VAL A 348 2.35 25.35 17.05
C VAL A 348 3.79 25.71 16.68
N GLU A 349 4.71 24.77 16.92
CA GLU A 349 6.11 24.85 16.53
C GLU A 349 6.28 24.19 15.15
N VAL A 350 6.36 25.00 14.09
CA VAL A 350 6.48 24.53 12.70
C VAL A 350 7.96 24.48 12.32
N LYS A 351 8.40 23.30 11.88
CA LYS A 351 9.77 23.03 11.43
C LYS A 351 9.79 22.80 9.93
N VAL A 352 10.22 23.79 9.15
CA VAL A 352 10.41 23.67 7.70
C VAL A 352 11.78 23.05 7.43
N ARG A 353 11.83 21.98 6.64
CA ARG A 353 13.07 21.36 6.13
C ARG A 353 13.21 21.64 4.64
N PHE A 354 14.37 22.17 4.26
CA PHE A 354 14.71 22.50 2.88
C PHE A 354 15.48 21.36 2.17
N PRO A 355 15.51 21.34 0.82
CA PRO A 355 16.29 20.38 0.03
C PRO A 355 17.79 20.35 0.36
N ASP A 356 18.38 21.48 0.74
CA ASP A 356 19.78 21.59 1.21
C ASP A 356 20.00 21.02 2.63
N GLN A 357 18.98 20.40 3.21
CA GLN A 357 18.90 19.85 4.57
C GLN A 357 18.93 20.89 5.72
N SER A 358 19.02 22.18 5.41
CA SER A 358 18.80 23.23 6.41
C SER A 358 17.37 23.16 6.96
N GLN A 359 17.20 23.58 8.21
CA GLN A 359 15.91 23.50 8.90
C GLN A 359 15.61 24.82 9.62
N VAL A 360 14.43 25.37 9.37
CA VAL A 360 13.93 26.62 9.94
C VAL A 360 12.76 26.30 10.87
N VAL A 361 12.88 26.65 12.15
CA VAL A 361 11.84 26.43 13.16
C VAL A 361 11.30 27.78 13.61
N SER A 362 9.98 27.93 13.55
CA SER A 362 9.26 29.15 13.92
C SER A 362 7.92 28.80 14.58
N LYS A 363 7.39 29.74 15.37
CA LYS A 363 6.13 29.60 16.12
C LYS A 363 4.98 30.25 15.34
N PHE A 364 3.86 29.55 15.27
CA PHE A 364 2.65 29.95 14.55
C PHE A 364 1.45 29.90 15.50
N ASN A 365 0.55 30.87 15.36
CA ASN A 365 -0.60 31.05 16.24
C ASN A 365 -1.88 30.50 15.59
N ARG A 366 -2.97 30.43 16.37
CA ARG A 366 -4.30 29.99 15.89
C ARG A 366 -4.83 30.75 14.67
N GLU A 367 -4.44 32.01 14.51
CA GLU A 367 -4.86 32.89 13.39
C GLU A 367 -4.01 32.68 12.11
N ASP A 368 -2.92 31.91 12.18
CA ASP A 368 -2.08 31.66 11.01
C ASP A 368 -2.70 30.71 10.00
N THR A 369 -2.48 31.05 8.73
CA THR A 369 -3.06 30.37 7.57
C THR A 369 -1.98 29.73 6.71
N ALA A 370 -2.39 28.84 5.82
CA ALA A 370 -1.48 28.21 4.87
C ALA A 370 -0.73 29.26 4.02
N GLY A 371 -1.41 30.35 3.64
CA GLY A 371 -0.80 31.52 3.00
C GLY A 371 0.23 32.26 3.86
N SER A 372 0.02 32.42 5.18
CA SER A 372 1.04 33.07 6.04
C SER A 372 2.29 32.20 6.21
N LEU A 373 2.14 30.88 6.23
CA LEU A 373 3.28 29.93 6.22
C LEU A 373 4.05 29.97 4.88
N HIS A 374 3.35 29.99 3.73
CA HIS A 374 4.00 30.13 2.42
C HIS A 374 4.70 31.49 2.27
N ALA A 375 4.10 32.58 2.75
CA ALA A 375 4.74 33.90 2.80
C ALA A 375 5.97 33.95 3.73
N PHE A 376 5.90 33.30 4.90
CA PHE A 376 7.04 33.17 5.81
C PHE A 376 8.20 32.41 5.13
N VAL A 377 7.93 31.29 4.45
CA VAL A 377 8.94 30.54 3.71
C VAL A 377 9.55 31.38 2.57
N ARG A 378 8.74 32.11 1.79
CA ARG A 378 9.22 33.08 0.79
C ARG A 378 10.19 34.10 1.40
N SER A 379 9.93 34.59 2.61
CA SER A 379 10.81 35.55 3.31
C SER A 379 12.08 34.94 3.94
N CYS A 380 12.22 33.61 3.93
CA CYS A 380 13.46 32.93 4.34
C CYS A 380 14.38 32.59 3.15
N LEU A 381 13.82 32.50 1.94
CA LEU A 381 14.54 32.19 0.70
C LEU A 381 15.32 33.41 0.17
N ASP A 382 16.40 33.15 -0.56
CA ASP A 382 17.13 34.21 -1.28
C ASP A 382 16.28 34.86 -2.39
N ALA A 383 16.52 36.14 -2.67
CA ALA A 383 15.72 37.00 -3.54
C ALA A 383 15.46 36.49 -4.99
N PRO A 384 16.37 35.76 -5.67
CA PRO A 384 16.04 35.14 -6.95
C PRO A 384 15.14 33.90 -6.77
N LEU A 385 15.39 33.09 -5.74
CA LEU A 385 14.68 31.82 -5.46
C LEU A 385 13.27 32.04 -4.91
N ALA A 386 13.04 33.12 -4.16
CA ALA A 386 11.74 33.49 -3.60
C ALA A 386 10.64 33.76 -4.66
N LYS A 387 11.02 33.91 -5.93
CA LYS A 387 10.10 34.07 -7.08
C LYS A 387 9.66 32.73 -7.70
N GLU A 388 10.29 31.62 -7.34
CA GLU A 388 10.02 30.32 -7.94
C GLU A 388 8.89 29.56 -7.22
N GLU A 389 8.19 28.70 -7.96
CA GLU A 389 7.10 27.92 -7.39
C GLU A 389 7.58 26.67 -6.65
N PHE A 390 7.32 26.66 -5.35
CA PHE A 390 7.50 25.50 -4.47
C PHE A 390 6.17 24.96 -3.95
N SER A 391 6.25 23.84 -3.27
CA SER A 391 5.17 23.19 -2.54
C SER A 391 5.65 22.89 -1.12
N LEU A 392 4.76 23.06 -0.15
CA LEU A 392 5.00 22.69 1.23
C LEU A 392 4.14 21.47 1.55
N SER A 393 4.67 20.55 2.34
CA SER A 393 3.97 19.31 2.66
C SER A 393 4.33 18.79 4.05
N PHE A 394 3.42 18.12 4.73
CA PHE A 394 3.67 17.55 6.05
C PHE A 394 3.03 16.17 6.20
N PHE A 395 3.48 15.44 7.21
CA PHE A 395 2.82 14.19 7.63
C PHE A 395 1.98 14.47 8.88
N PRO A 396 0.66 14.23 8.87
CA PRO A 396 -0.18 14.50 10.02
C PRO A 396 0.13 13.51 11.15
N ASN A 397 0.19 14.01 12.40
CA ASN A 397 0.43 13.17 13.57
C ASN A 397 -0.77 12.25 13.84
N VAL A 398 -0.62 10.96 13.51
CA VAL A 398 -1.65 9.89 13.62
C VAL A 398 -2.05 9.58 15.09
N SER A 399 -1.59 10.37 16.07
CA SER A 399 -1.87 10.20 17.49
C SER A 399 -3.27 10.66 17.92
N HIS A 400 -3.93 11.51 17.12
CA HIS A 400 -5.19 12.17 17.51
C HIS A 400 -6.45 11.70 16.79
N ASP A 401 -6.33 10.98 15.67
CA ASP A 401 -7.48 10.57 14.85
C ASP A 401 -7.20 9.22 14.14
N PRO A 402 -8.00 8.16 14.39
CA PRO A 402 -7.83 6.85 13.75
C PRO A 402 -8.22 6.82 12.27
N VAL A 403 -8.86 7.87 11.75
CA VAL A 403 -9.28 8.03 10.34
C VAL A 403 -8.29 8.91 9.55
N ALA A 404 -7.33 9.56 10.22
CA ALA A 404 -6.35 10.43 9.57
C ALA A 404 -5.63 9.73 8.39
N HIS A 405 -5.56 10.45 7.26
CA HIS A 405 -4.91 9.97 6.05
C HIS A 405 -3.45 9.59 6.32
N LYS A 406 -3.10 8.32 6.09
CA LYS A 406 -1.72 7.80 6.18
C LYS A 406 -0.88 8.22 4.97
N GLY A 407 -0.82 9.52 4.70
CA GLY A 407 -0.20 10.10 3.52
C GLY A 407 0.33 11.51 3.78
N GLN A 408 1.16 11.96 2.84
CA GLN A 408 1.71 13.31 2.81
C GLN A 408 0.60 14.31 2.45
N VAL A 409 0.33 15.28 3.31
CA VAL A 409 -0.65 16.35 3.08
C VAL A 409 0.09 17.55 2.48
N ILE A 410 -0.32 17.97 1.28
CA ILE A 410 0.20 19.16 0.62
C ILE A 410 -0.53 20.39 1.19
N ILE A 411 0.23 21.41 1.57
CA ILE A 411 -0.25 22.68 2.12
C ILE A 411 -0.55 23.61 0.92
N PRO A 412 -1.82 23.95 0.65
CA PRO A 412 -2.18 24.83 -0.46
C PRO A 412 -1.75 26.27 -0.19
N ASP A 413 -1.34 27.00 -1.22
CA ASP A 413 -1.02 28.43 -1.15
C ASP A 413 -2.31 29.28 -1.21
N THR A 414 -3.20 29.04 -0.25
CA THR A 414 -4.53 29.67 -0.13
C THR A 414 -4.68 30.30 1.26
N PRO A 415 -5.16 31.54 1.39
CA PRO A 415 -5.35 32.18 2.69
C PRO A 415 -6.47 31.52 3.51
N ASP A 416 -7.40 30.81 2.88
CA ASP A 416 -8.68 30.38 3.47
C ASP A 416 -8.59 29.18 4.43
N LYS A 417 -7.39 28.68 4.74
CA LYS A 417 -7.18 27.48 5.58
C LYS A 417 -6.21 27.77 6.72
N PHE A 418 -6.66 27.56 7.95
CA PHE A 418 -5.86 27.73 9.16
C PHE A 418 -4.96 26.52 9.42
N LEU A 419 -3.74 26.77 9.93
CA LEU A 419 -2.77 25.72 10.23
C LEU A 419 -3.28 24.78 11.34
N ILE A 420 -3.80 25.34 12.43
CA ILE A 420 -4.30 24.56 13.59
C ILE A 420 -5.70 24.02 13.33
N ALA A 421 -6.62 24.84 12.81
CA ALA A 421 -8.02 24.42 12.66
C ALA A 421 -8.20 23.43 11.50
N ASP A 422 -7.79 23.76 10.28
CA ASP A 422 -8.12 22.98 9.08
C ASP A 422 -7.07 21.93 8.75
N LEU A 423 -5.78 22.31 8.83
CA LEU A 423 -4.66 21.38 8.62
C LEU A 423 -4.33 20.55 9.87
N ARG A 424 -5.08 20.73 10.98
CA ARG A 424 -4.98 19.95 12.23
C ARG A 424 -3.56 19.91 12.84
N MET A 425 -2.74 20.93 12.58
CA MET A 425 -1.39 21.01 13.14
C MET A 425 -1.45 21.19 14.66
N ASN A 426 -0.60 20.44 15.38
CA ASN A 426 -0.56 20.44 16.84
C ASN A 426 0.87 20.09 17.33
N GLY A 427 1.35 20.80 18.35
CA GLY A 427 2.66 20.59 18.95
C GLY A 427 3.80 20.92 17.98
N ARG A 428 4.58 19.89 17.62
CA ARG A 428 5.72 20.00 16.68
C ARG A 428 5.37 19.36 15.35
N VAL A 429 5.46 20.13 14.26
CA VAL A 429 5.11 19.67 12.91
C VAL A 429 6.27 19.89 11.94
N LEU A 430 6.75 18.79 11.34
CA LEU A 430 7.76 18.81 10.29
C LEU A 430 7.10 19.04 8.92
N VAL A 431 7.45 20.14 8.28
CA VAL A 431 7.05 20.51 6.92
C VAL A 431 8.25 20.32 5.99
N ASN A 432 8.11 19.46 4.99
CA ASN A 432 9.07 19.29 3.91
C ASN A 432 8.77 20.27 2.77
N PHE A 433 9.78 21.03 2.37
CA PHE A 433 9.78 21.89 1.18
C PHE A 433 10.16 21.08 -0.06
N LEU A 434 9.40 21.23 -1.16
CA LEU A 434 9.65 20.56 -2.43
C LEU A 434 9.40 21.53 -3.60
N TRP A 435 10.40 21.73 -4.47
CA TRP A 435 10.24 22.48 -5.72
C TRP A 435 9.21 21.82 -6.66
N LYS A 436 8.44 22.63 -7.40
CA LYS A 436 7.53 22.10 -8.44
C LYS A 436 8.29 21.75 -9.72
N ASP A 437 7.67 20.96 -10.59
CA ASP A 437 8.29 20.46 -11.82
C ASP A 437 8.62 21.53 -12.89
N HIS A 438 8.20 22.77 -12.67
CA HIS A 438 8.51 23.94 -13.49
C HIS A 438 9.42 24.99 -12.80
N ALA A 439 9.91 24.74 -11.58
CA ALA A 439 10.95 25.56 -10.94
C ALA A 439 12.29 25.46 -11.71
N ALA A 440 13.19 26.43 -11.56
CA ALA A 440 14.45 26.47 -12.31
C ALA A 440 15.36 25.27 -11.97
N LEU A 441 16.14 24.83 -12.95
CA LEU A 441 17.15 23.79 -12.75
C LEU A 441 18.24 24.22 -11.75
N ALA A 442 18.50 25.54 -11.62
CA ALA A 442 19.40 26.08 -10.60
C ALA A 442 18.88 25.81 -9.18
N ALA A 443 17.62 26.15 -8.90
CA ALA A 443 16.98 25.93 -7.60
C ALA A 443 16.87 24.44 -7.23
N ARG A 444 16.67 23.57 -8.24
CA ARG A 444 16.64 22.11 -8.08
C ARG A 444 18.03 21.46 -8.01
N SER A 445 19.12 22.19 -8.25
CA SER A 445 20.48 21.66 -8.15
C SER A 445 20.94 21.55 -6.69
N ALA A 446 21.51 20.40 -6.31
CA ALA A 446 21.86 20.06 -4.93
C ALA A 446 23.16 20.73 -4.43
N GLY A 447 23.27 22.06 -4.58
CA GLY A 447 24.44 22.84 -4.19
C GLY A 447 24.23 24.36 -4.06
N VAL A 448 23.07 24.90 -4.44
CA VAL A 448 22.74 26.32 -4.21
C VAL A 448 22.21 26.48 -2.77
N PRO A 449 22.77 27.40 -1.95
CA PRO A 449 22.22 27.70 -0.63
C PRO A 449 20.84 28.35 -0.79
N LEU A 450 19.80 27.77 -0.18
CA LEU A 450 18.42 28.22 -0.42
C LEU A 450 18.00 29.37 0.51
N LEU A 451 18.58 29.41 1.72
CA LEU A 451 18.34 30.45 2.73
C LEU A 451 19.18 31.70 2.48
N LEU A 452 18.62 32.87 2.85
CA LEU A 452 19.35 34.14 2.89
C LEU A 452 20.70 34.04 3.64
N PRO A 453 21.76 34.73 3.20
CA PRO A 453 23.10 34.60 3.79
C PRO A 453 23.13 35.00 5.27
N GLU A 454 22.44 36.07 5.66
CA GLU A 454 22.31 36.51 7.07
C GLU A 454 21.64 35.49 7.99
N LEU A 455 20.80 34.62 7.42
CA LEU A 455 20.08 33.55 8.12
C LEU A 455 20.92 32.29 8.21
N ARG A 456 21.74 32.02 7.20
CA ARG A 456 22.76 30.96 7.18
C ARG A 456 23.89 31.22 8.18
N GLU A 457 24.34 32.47 8.33
CA GLU A 457 25.37 32.84 9.30
C GLU A 457 24.91 32.71 10.77
N LYS A 458 23.59 32.80 10.99
CA LYS A 458 22.94 32.58 12.31
C LYS A 458 22.45 31.13 12.48
N ALA A 459 22.84 30.20 11.60
CA ALA A 459 22.40 28.82 11.65
C ALA A 459 23.20 28.00 12.67
N SER A 460 22.55 27.66 13.78
CA SER A 460 23.12 26.83 14.85
C SER A 460 23.21 25.34 14.46
N GLN A 461 24.06 24.56 15.13
CA GLN A 461 24.02 23.10 15.02
C GLN A 461 22.92 22.50 15.92
N ILE A 462 22.27 21.43 15.47
CA ILE A 462 21.25 20.71 16.25
C ILE A 462 21.92 19.96 17.41
N LYS A 463 22.09 20.63 18.55
CA LYS A 463 22.56 20.02 19.80
C LYS A 463 21.46 19.09 20.34
N VAL A 464 21.52 17.80 19.98
CA VAL A 464 20.72 16.76 20.64
C VAL A 464 21.17 16.69 22.09
N LYS A 465 20.27 17.01 23.03
CA LYS A 465 20.58 16.95 24.46
C LYS A 465 20.49 15.50 24.92
N ASP A 466 21.63 14.82 24.95
CA ASP A 466 21.73 13.47 25.48
C ASP A 466 21.20 13.44 26.93
N VAL A 467 20.23 12.56 27.16
CA VAL A 467 19.71 12.30 28.51
C VAL A 467 20.74 11.42 29.20
N ALA A 468 21.49 11.98 30.15
CA ALA A 468 22.51 11.27 30.89
C ALA A 468 21.96 9.94 31.44
N ALA A 469 22.64 8.84 31.11
CA ALA A 469 22.24 7.52 31.56
C ALA A 469 22.24 7.49 33.09
N VAL A 470 21.08 7.25 33.69
CA VAL A 470 20.95 7.14 35.16
C VAL A 470 21.77 5.93 35.60
N PRO A 471 22.80 6.08 36.46
CA PRO A 471 23.61 4.96 36.91
C PRO A 471 22.73 3.93 37.62
N ALA A 472 23.03 2.65 37.43
CA ALA A 472 22.16 1.55 37.85
C ALA A 472 22.03 1.39 39.38
N GLU A 473 22.93 2.00 40.14
CA GLU A 473 23.00 1.91 41.61
C GLU A 473 21.99 2.87 42.26
N GLY A 474 20.96 2.31 42.90
CA GLY A 474 19.89 3.06 43.61
C GLY A 474 18.46 2.71 43.18
N ARG A 475 18.27 1.98 42.06
CA ARG A 475 16.96 1.74 41.42
C ARG A 475 15.95 0.89 42.22
N GLU A 476 16.33 0.37 43.39
CA GLU A 476 15.45 -0.35 44.34
C GLU A 476 14.62 0.61 45.21
N GLU A 477 15.25 1.65 45.78
CA GLU A 477 14.61 2.49 46.79
C GLU A 477 13.67 3.53 46.18
N ASP A 478 14.07 4.16 45.09
CA ASP A 478 13.25 5.18 44.43
C ASP A 478 12.01 4.61 43.72
N LYS A 479 12.01 3.32 43.37
CA LYS A 479 10.77 2.63 42.97
C LYS A 479 9.76 2.63 44.12
N ARG A 480 10.19 2.43 45.36
CA ARG A 480 9.32 2.42 46.55
C ARG A 480 8.88 3.84 46.94
N SER A 481 9.72 4.85 46.75
CA SER A 481 9.37 6.26 46.96
C SER A 481 8.27 6.70 45.99
N TRP A 482 8.44 6.42 44.69
CA TRP A 482 7.50 6.79 43.62
C TRP A 482 6.18 6.03 43.71
N LEU A 483 6.21 4.71 43.96
CA LEU A 483 5.00 3.89 44.13
C LEU A 483 4.15 4.32 45.34
N ARG A 484 4.77 4.82 46.43
CA ARG A 484 4.04 5.41 47.56
C ARG A 484 3.41 6.76 47.18
N LYS A 485 4.12 7.61 46.45
CA LYS A 485 3.64 8.94 46.04
C LYS A 485 2.47 8.92 45.05
N LEU A 486 2.28 7.80 44.35
CA LEU A 486 1.10 7.52 43.50
C LEU A 486 -0.09 6.91 44.26
N GLY A 487 0.05 6.60 45.55
CA GLY A 487 -1.00 6.01 46.38
C GLY A 487 -1.71 6.99 47.33
N ASP A 488 -1.17 8.19 47.56
CA ASP A 488 -1.69 9.16 48.54
C ASP A 488 -2.24 10.42 47.85
N GLY A 489 -3.51 10.34 47.49
CA GLY A 489 -4.27 11.38 46.75
C GLY A 489 -5.75 11.05 46.76
N GLY A 490 -6.29 10.79 47.95
CA GLY A 490 -7.56 10.06 48.12
C GLY A 490 -8.84 10.88 48.01
N ASP A 491 -9.93 10.17 47.71
CA ASP A 491 -11.30 10.61 48.00
C ASP A 491 -11.69 10.26 49.46
N LYS A 492 -12.50 11.11 50.11
CA LYS A 492 -12.91 10.97 51.52
C LYS A 492 -14.36 10.48 51.65
N GLY A 493 -14.62 9.24 51.27
CA GLY A 493 -15.94 8.56 51.42
C GLY A 493 -15.91 7.37 52.39
N GLY A 494 -15.86 7.62 53.71
CA GLY A 494 -15.61 6.56 54.70
C GLY A 494 -16.81 5.69 55.10
N LYS A 495 -16.59 4.36 55.24
CA LYS A 495 -17.39 3.49 56.14
C LYS A 495 -16.59 2.30 56.67
N LYS A 496 -16.93 1.84 57.88
CA LYS A 496 -16.25 0.75 58.60
C LYS A 496 -16.52 -0.63 57.97
N GLY A 497 -15.54 -1.54 58.09
CA GLY A 497 -15.84 -2.90 58.57
C GLY A 497 -15.30 -4.10 57.78
N GLY A 498 -14.17 -4.65 58.24
CA GLY A 498 -14.08 -6.06 58.64
C GLY A 498 -13.89 -7.17 57.58
N GLY A 499 -12.87 -8.01 57.82
CA GLY A 499 -12.94 -9.47 57.64
C GLY A 499 -12.78 -10.01 56.21
N GLY A 500 -11.70 -10.76 55.98
CA GLY A 500 -11.54 -11.54 54.75
C GLY A 500 -12.54 -12.70 54.67
N GLY A 501 -13.15 -12.90 53.50
CA GLY A 501 -14.05 -14.01 53.21
C GLY A 501 -13.86 -14.53 51.79
N VAL A 502 -13.64 -15.84 51.64
CA VAL A 502 -13.37 -16.48 50.33
C VAL A 502 -14.63 -16.41 49.44
N PRO A 503 -14.52 -16.04 48.14
CA PRO A 503 -15.67 -15.91 47.25
C PRO A 503 -16.53 -17.18 47.12
N LYS A 504 -17.85 -16.98 47.12
CA LYS A 504 -18.88 -18.05 47.18
C LYS A 504 -18.90 -19.05 46.01
N TRP A 505 -18.10 -18.87 44.95
CA TRP A 505 -18.05 -19.79 43.81
C TRP A 505 -17.14 -21.02 44.03
N LEU A 506 -16.34 -21.05 45.12
CA LEU A 506 -15.41 -22.14 45.43
C LEU A 506 -15.98 -23.18 46.43
N LYS A 507 -17.31 -23.41 46.43
CA LYS A 507 -17.93 -24.49 47.22
C LYS A 507 -18.59 -25.51 46.30
N LEU A 508 -17.94 -26.68 46.16
CA LEU A 508 -18.50 -27.83 45.44
C LEU A 508 -19.73 -28.37 46.20
N PRO A 509 -20.83 -28.70 45.51
CA PRO A 509 -21.94 -29.44 46.10
C PRO A 509 -21.57 -30.92 46.23
N GLY A 510 -21.57 -31.46 47.44
CA GLY A 510 -21.41 -32.90 47.66
C GLY A 510 -22.63 -33.70 47.19
N LYS A 511 -22.39 -34.89 46.64
CA LYS A 511 -23.43 -35.92 46.50
C LYS A 511 -23.39 -36.86 47.70
N LYS A 512 -24.54 -37.50 47.96
CA LYS A 512 -24.67 -38.69 48.81
C LYS A 512 -23.98 -39.89 48.14
#